data_AF-A0A965H3B0-F1
#
_entry.id   AF-A0A965H3B0-F1
#
_cell.length_a   1.000
_cell.length_b   1.000
_cell.length_c   1.000
_cell.angle_alpha   90.00
_cell.angle_beta   90.00
_cell.angle_gamma   90.00
#
_symmetry.space_group_name_H-M   'P 1'
#
loop_
_entity.id
_entity.type
_entity.pdbx_description
1 polymer ?
#
loop_
_entity_poly.entity_id
_entity_poly.type
_entity_poly.pdbx_seq_one_letter_code
_entity_poly.pdbx_strand_id
1 'polypeptide(L)'
;MVDIARNQFRYLSDSAAQIEIVVGDARLSLESEAPQQFDVLAVDAFSGDAIPIHLLTPEAMDVYLRHLKPGGALLFHVTNRFLDLPPVVRALADARGLVTGLVSHSETDEEDRLHYASTDWMIVTANPALLETPAIKRVIQSVAARPDLRSWSDDFNNLYRILK
;
A
#
# COMPACT_ATOMS: atom_id res chain seq x y z
N MET A 1 -5.65 -20.94 -0.42
CA MET A 1 -6.26 -19.66 -0.84
C MET A 1 -6.46 -19.58 -2.34
N VAL A 2 -5.41 -19.77 -3.17
CA VAL A 2 -5.54 -19.68 -4.65
C VAL A 2 -6.59 -20.62 -5.22
N ASP A 3 -6.65 -21.87 -4.75
CA ASP A 3 -7.67 -22.82 -5.21
C ASP A 3 -9.09 -22.39 -4.87
N ILE A 4 -9.29 -21.73 -3.72
CA ILE A 4 -10.59 -21.17 -3.33
C ILE A 4 -10.93 -20.00 -4.26
N ALA A 5 -9.99 -19.07 -4.48
CA ALA A 5 -10.19 -17.92 -5.35
C ALA A 5 -10.56 -18.31 -6.79
N ARG A 6 -10.00 -19.42 -7.30
CA ARG A 6 -10.27 -19.95 -8.65
C ARG A 6 -11.58 -20.71 -8.77
N ASN A 7 -11.96 -21.46 -7.73
CA ASN A 7 -13.06 -22.42 -7.83
C ASN A 7 -14.35 -21.99 -7.13
N GLN A 8 -14.27 -21.05 -6.17
CA GLN A 8 -15.41 -20.62 -5.36
C GLN A 8 -15.86 -19.19 -5.68
N PHE A 9 -15.01 -18.40 -6.36
CA PHE A 9 -15.29 -17.03 -6.77
C PHE A 9 -15.03 -16.84 -8.26
N ARG A 10 -15.65 -15.80 -8.83
CA ARG A 10 -15.59 -15.52 -10.28
C ARG A 10 -14.64 -14.39 -10.67
N TYR A 11 -14.08 -13.65 -9.72
CA TYR A 11 -13.24 -12.48 -10.01
C TYR A 11 -12.04 -12.79 -10.93
N LEU A 12 -11.43 -13.97 -10.77
CA LEU A 12 -10.30 -14.39 -11.61
C LEU A 12 -10.78 -14.99 -12.95
N SER A 13 -11.85 -15.77 -12.96
CA SER A 13 -12.35 -16.44 -14.17
C SER A 13 -13.05 -15.50 -15.14
N ASP A 14 -13.74 -14.48 -14.61
CA ASP A 14 -14.56 -13.54 -15.40
C ASP A 14 -13.75 -12.30 -15.81
N SER A 15 -12.51 -12.18 -15.33
CA SER A 15 -11.61 -11.09 -15.73
C SER A 15 -11.10 -11.31 -17.16
N ALA A 16 -11.15 -10.25 -17.96
CA ALA A 16 -10.53 -10.23 -19.29
C ALA A 16 -9.01 -10.03 -19.25
N ALA A 17 -8.42 -9.81 -18.07
CA ALA A 17 -6.99 -9.56 -17.91
C ALA A 17 -6.16 -10.84 -17.98
N GLN A 18 -4.91 -10.73 -18.40
CA GLN A 18 -3.92 -11.78 -18.18
C GLN A 18 -3.57 -11.81 -16.69
N ILE A 19 -3.83 -12.93 -16.03
CA ILE A 19 -3.61 -13.09 -14.59
C ILE A 19 -2.51 -14.13 -14.37
N GLU A 20 -1.42 -13.68 -13.74
CA GLU A 20 -0.33 -14.53 -13.28
C GLU A 20 -0.33 -14.56 -11.76
N ILE A 21 -0.23 -15.76 -11.19
CA ILE A 21 -0.26 -15.96 -9.73
C ILE A 21 1.02 -16.67 -9.32
N VAL A 22 1.83 -15.98 -8.54
CA VAL A 22 3.01 -16.54 -7.87
C VAL A 22 2.62 -16.86 -6.44
N VAL A 23 2.79 -18.12 -6.04
CA VAL A 23 2.48 -18.58 -4.67
C VAL A 23 3.73 -18.50 -3.82
N GLY A 24 3.70 -17.67 -2.77
CA GLY A 24 4.82 -17.50 -1.85
C GLY A 24 4.68 -16.23 -1.01
N ASP A 25 5.74 -15.88 -0.29
CA ASP A 25 5.86 -14.53 0.28
C ASP A 25 6.08 -13.51 -0.85
N ALA A 26 5.27 -12.46 -0.88
CA ALA A 26 5.26 -11.50 -1.97
C ALA A 26 6.60 -10.76 -2.10
N ARG A 27 7.21 -10.37 -0.98
CA ARG A 27 8.48 -9.64 -0.99
C ARG A 27 9.62 -10.53 -1.48
N LEU A 28 9.75 -11.74 -0.93
CA LEU A 28 10.79 -12.69 -1.35
C LEU A 28 10.64 -13.07 -2.82
N SER A 29 9.41 -13.22 -3.30
CA SER A 29 9.13 -13.50 -4.71
C SER A 29 9.62 -12.34 -5.59
N LEU A 30 9.24 -11.10 -5.27
CA LEU A 30 9.72 -9.92 -5.98
C LEU A 30 11.24 -9.80 -5.94
N GLU A 31 11.88 -9.98 -4.78
CA GLU A 31 13.35 -9.94 -4.63
C GLU A 31 14.09 -10.85 -5.63
N SER A 32 13.54 -12.05 -5.88
CA SER A 32 14.11 -13.04 -6.79
C SER A 32 13.88 -12.75 -8.28
N GLU A 33 12.91 -11.89 -8.61
CA GLU A 33 12.56 -11.57 -9.98
C GLU A 33 13.39 -10.41 -10.55
N ALA A 34 13.54 -10.40 -11.88
CA ALA A 34 14.07 -9.25 -12.58
C ALA A 34 13.09 -8.06 -12.48
N PRO A 35 13.57 -6.81 -12.66
CA PRO A 35 12.69 -5.63 -12.74
C PRO A 35 11.53 -5.83 -13.72
N GLN A 36 10.30 -5.81 -13.20
CA GLN A 36 9.09 -6.12 -13.97
C GLN A 36 8.50 -4.90 -14.69
N GLN A 37 8.95 -3.68 -14.35
CA GLN A 37 8.52 -2.44 -14.97
C GLN A 37 6.99 -2.21 -14.86
N PHE A 38 6.44 -2.39 -13.66
CA PHE A 38 5.03 -2.11 -13.39
C PHE A 38 4.73 -0.60 -13.47
N ASP A 39 3.60 -0.24 -14.07
CA ASP A 39 3.06 1.13 -13.99
C ASP A 39 2.47 1.40 -12.60
N VAL A 40 1.86 0.37 -12.01
CA VAL A 40 1.28 0.40 -10.66
C VAL A 40 1.63 -0.91 -9.94
N LEU A 41 2.10 -0.80 -8.70
CA LEU A 41 2.29 -1.92 -7.79
C LEU A 41 1.44 -1.69 -6.55
N ALA A 42 0.54 -2.61 -6.21
CA ALA A 42 -0.34 -2.50 -5.05
C ALA A 42 0.03 -3.53 -3.98
N VAL A 43 0.23 -3.06 -2.76
CA VAL A 43 0.51 -3.87 -1.57
C VAL A 43 -0.75 -3.90 -0.71
N ASP A 44 -1.53 -4.95 -0.89
CA ASP A 44 -2.77 -5.22 -0.15
C ASP A 44 -2.65 -6.51 0.67
N ALA A 45 -1.81 -6.43 1.71
CA ALA A 45 -1.58 -7.53 2.64
C ALA A 45 -1.97 -7.17 4.09
N PHE A 46 -2.62 -6.02 4.28
CA PHE A 46 -2.88 -5.42 5.59
C PHE A 46 -4.29 -5.67 6.13
N SER A 47 -4.95 -6.73 5.66
CA SER A 47 -6.28 -7.09 6.14
C SER A 47 -6.21 -7.81 7.50
N GLY A 48 -6.81 -7.21 8.53
CA GLY A 48 -7.01 -7.84 9.84
C GLY A 48 -6.07 -7.36 10.96
N ASP A 49 -5.91 -8.18 12.00
CA ASP A 49 -5.19 -7.82 13.23
C ASP A 49 -3.66 -8.06 13.14
N ALA A 50 -3.18 -8.76 12.10
CA ALA A 50 -1.77 -9.06 11.89
C ALA A 50 -1.22 -8.26 10.70
N ILE A 51 -0.48 -7.18 10.99
CA ILE A 51 0.19 -6.36 9.97
C ILE A 51 1.53 -7.02 9.63
N PRO A 52 1.78 -7.41 8.37
CA PRO A 52 3.08 -7.91 7.94
C PRO A 52 4.09 -6.76 7.88
N ILE A 53 4.68 -6.42 9.03
CA ILE A 53 5.63 -5.31 9.20
C ILE A 53 6.82 -5.41 8.24
N HIS A 54 7.23 -6.62 7.85
CA HIS A 54 8.32 -6.87 6.89
C HIS A 54 8.02 -6.38 5.46
N LEU A 55 6.78 -5.97 5.19
CA LEU A 55 6.36 -5.32 3.96
C LEU A 55 6.37 -3.79 4.05
N LEU A 56 6.61 -3.22 5.23
CA LEU A 56 6.65 -1.77 5.53
C LEU A 56 8.02 -1.36 6.08
N THR A 57 9.08 -1.75 5.39
CA THR A 57 10.46 -1.43 5.75
C THR A 57 11.18 -0.74 4.58
N PRO A 58 12.33 -0.06 4.83
CA PRO A 58 13.18 0.48 3.79
C PRO A 58 13.59 -0.59 2.78
N GLU A 59 13.96 -1.78 3.25
CA GLU A 59 14.38 -2.88 2.40
C GLU A 59 13.25 -3.32 1.47
N ALA A 60 12.03 -3.47 2.01
CA ALA A 60 10.85 -3.78 1.20
C ALA A 60 10.54 -2.68 0.17
N MET A 61 10.67 -1.41 0.56
CA MET A 61 10.50 -0.28 -0.36
C MET A 61 11.48 -0.30 -1.53
N ASP A 62 12.74 -0.62 -1.29
CA ASP A 62 13.75 -0.70 -2.35
C ASP A 62 13.43 -1.82 -3.34
N VAL A 63 12.93 -2.95 -2.84
CA VAL A 63 12.41 -4.04 -3.69
C VAL A 63 11.26 -3.52 -4.54
N TYR A 64 10.23 -2.91 -3.95
CA TYR A 64 9.07 -2.42 -4.71
C TYR A 64 9.46 -1.41 -5.80
N LEU A 65 10.34 -0.46 -5.47
CA LEU A 65 10.78 0.58 -6.41
C LEU A 65 11.59 -0.01 -7.56
N ARG A 66 12.36 -1.08 -7.34
CA ARG A 66 13.09 -1.79 -8.40
C ARG A 66 12.14 -2.35 -9.47
N HIS A 67 10.92 -2.74 -9.11
CA HIS A 67 9.95 -3.29 -10.06
C HIS A 67 9.08 -2.22 -10.73
N LEU A 68 9.14 -0.95 -10.31
CA LEU A 68 8.34 0.12 -10.90
C LEU A 68 9.04 0.79 -12.08
N LYS A 69 8.25 1.18 -13.08
CA LYS A 69 8.70 2.12 -14.11
C LYS A 69 9.04 3.48 -13.50
N PRO A 70 9.93 4.27 -14.11
CA PRO A 70 10.09 5.68 -13.80
C PRO A 70 8.74 6.40 -13.85
N GLY A 71 8.33 7.00 -12.73
CA GLY A 71 7.06 7.70 -12.60
C GLY A 71 5.83 6.82 -12.36
N GLY A 72 6.01 5.50 -12.16
CA GLY A 72 4.97 4.60 -11.69
C GLY A 72 4.51 4.90 -10.25
N ALA A 73 3.49 4.19 -9.79
CA ALA A 73 2.89 4.38 -8.47
C ALA A 73 2.92 3.10 -7.64
N LEU A 74 3.39 3.24 -6.40
CA LEU A 74 3.24 2.24 -5.36
C LEU A 74 2.01 2.59 -4.52
N LEU A 75 1.12 1.63 -4.34
CA LEU A 75 -0.12 1.79 -3.58
C LEU A 75 -0.07 0.89 -2.35
N PHE A 76 -0.19 1.48 -1.16
CA PHE A 76 -0.32 0.72 0.09
C PHE A 76 -1.74 0.80 0.61
N HIS A 77 -2.35 -0.34 0.85
CA HIS A 77 -3.57 -0.39 1.63
C HIS A 77 -3.21 -0.17 3.11
N VAL A 78 -3.60 0.96 3.69
CA VAL A 78 -3.18 1.36 5.05
C VAL A 78 -4.34 1.37 6.05
N THR A 79 -5.48 0.81 5.67
CA THR A 79 -6.63 0.63 6.54
C THR A 79 -6.27 -0.27 7.71
N ASN A 80 -6.27 0.29 8.92
CA ASN A 80 -6.11 -0.50 10.13
C ASN A 80 -6.91 0.07 11.31
N ARG A 81 -7.51 -0.81 12.10
CA ARG A 81 -8.31 -0.43 13.28
C ARG A 81 -7.44 0.08 14.44
N PHE A 82 -6.22 -0.42 14.54
CA PHE A 82 -5.36 -0.21 15.71
C PHE A 82 -4.15 0.67 15.44
N LEU A 83 -3.65 0.65 14.20
CA LEU A 83 -2.40 1.30 13.83
C LEU A 83 -2.62 2.45 12.85
N ASP A 84 -1.93 3.56 13.09
CA ASP A 84 -1.81 4.71 12.20
C ASP A 84 -0.63 4.51 11.25
N LEU A 85 -0.87 3.77 10.17
CA LEU A 85 0.11 3.41 9.14
C LEU A 85 0.51 4.55 8.17
N PRO A 86 -0.37 5.50 7.78
CA PRO A 86 0.01 6.54 6.82
C PRO A 86 1.31 7.30 7.15
N PRO A 87 1.59 7.69 8.42
CA PRO A 87 2.85 8.32 8.77
C PRO A 87 4.10 7.44 8.58
N VAL A 88 3.96 6.11 8.72
CA VAL A 88 5.05 5.16 8.50
C VAL A 88 5.40 5.11 7.01
N VAL A 89 4.39 4.93 6.16
CA VAL A 89 4.57 4.92 4.70
C VAL A 89 5.14 6.26 4.23
N ARG A 90 4.66 7.37 4.80
CA ARG A 90 5.18 8.72 4.53
C ARG A 90 6.67 8.82 4.85
N ALA A 91 7.10 8.38 6.03
CA ALA A 91 8.51 8.44 6.43
C ALA A 91 9.41 7.60 5.50
N LEU A 92 8.94 6.42 5.07
CA LEU A 92 9.65 5.56 4.13
C LEU A 92 9.82 6.21 2.74
N ALA A 93 8.79 6.93 2.29
CA ALA A 93 8.79 7.67 1.03
C ALA A 93 9.70 8.90 1.08
N ASP A 94 9.61 9.70 2.16
CA ASP A 94 10.44 10.90 2.36
C ASP A 94 11.93 10.54 2.36
N ALA A 95 12.31 9.44 3.00
CA ALA A 95 13.70 8.94 3.01
C ALA A 95 14.26 8.60 1.61
N ARG A 96 13.38 8.45 0.61
CA ARG A 96 13.72 8.14 -0.79
C ARG A 96 13.43 9.30 -1.75
N GLY A 97 13.06 10.47 -1.22
CA GLY A 97 12.70 11.64 -2.03
C GLY A 97 11.43 11.45 -2.85
N LEU A 98 10.53 10.56 -2.43
CA LEU A 98 9.26 10.29 -3.08
C LEU A 98 8.16 11.17 -2.48
N VAL A 99 7.14 11.46 -3.28
CA VAL A 99 5.93 12.15 -2.81
C VAL A 99 4.83 11.16 -2.48
N THR A 100 3.97 11.54 -1.56
CA THR A 100 2.85 10.70 -1.13
C THR A 100 1.54 11.46 -1.11
N GLY A 101 0.43 10.75 -1.20
CA GLY A 101 -0.83 11.26 -0.67
C GLY A 101 -1.81 10.16 -0.31
N LEU A 102 -2.67 10.49 0.64
CA LEU A 102 -3.66 9.59 1.23
C LEU A 102 -4.98 9.73 0.48
N VAL A 103 -5.56 8.62 0.08
CA VAL A 103 -6.92 8.56 -0.45
C VAL A 103 -7.75 7.76 0.55
N SER A 104 -8.66 8.45 1.22
CA SER A 104 -9.57 7.87 2.19
C SER A 104 -10.97 7.79 1.60
N HIS A 105 -11.57 6.62 1.66
CA HIS A 105 -12.97 6.41 1.38
C HIS A 105 -13.69 6.09 2.69
N SER A 106 -14.48 7.05 3.16
CA SER A 106 -15.42 6.90 4.27
C SER A 106 -16.77 7.43 3.82
N GLU A 107 -17.81 6.62 3.88
CA GLU A 107 -19.16 7.10 3.58
C GLU A 107 -19.68 7.98 4.72
N THR A 108 -20.29 9.09 4.33
CA THR A 108 -20.70 10.19 5.21
C THR A 108 -22.05 9.96 5.90
N ASP A 109 -22.80 8.94 5.50
CA ASP A 109 -24.16 8.68 5.98
C ASP A 109 -24.15 7.60 7.08
N GLU A 110 -24.84 7.89 8.20
CA GLU A 110 -24.81 7.03 9.40
C GLU A 110 -25.40 5.62 9.19
N GLU A 111 -26.30 5.44 8.21
CA GLU A 111 -26.89 4.14 7.87
C GLU A 111 -25.88 3.21 7.16
N ASP A 112 -24.97 3.74 6.34
CA ASP A 112 -24.00 2.94 5.58
C ASP A 112 -22.74 2.58 6.40
N ARG A 113 -22.48 3.31 7.50
CA ARG A 113 -21.39 3.00 8.46
C ARG A 113 -21.55 1.62 9.12
N LEU A 114 -22.76 1.06 9.12
CA LEU A 114 -23.04 -0.29 9.61
C LEU A 114 -22.67 -1.39 8.61
N HIS A 115 -22.44 -1.05 7.34
CA HIS A 115 -22.31 -2.03 6.25
C HIS A 115 -20.93 -2.08 5.59
N TYR A 116 -20.16 -0.99 5.58
CA TYR A 116 -18.85 -0.94 4.92
C TYR A 116 -17.75 -0.36 5.81
N ALA A 117 -16.58 -0.99 5.82
CA ALA A 117 -15.40 -0.49 6.51
C ALA A 117 -14.73 0.63 5.70
N SER A 118 -14.34 1.71 6.37
CA SER A 118 -13.51 2.77 5.76
C SER A 118 -12.27 2.17 5.12
N THR A 119 -11.88 2.66 3.94
CA THR A 119 -10.70 2.18 3.23
C THR A 119 -9.73 3.32 2.96
N ASP A 120 -8.50 3.16 3.43
CA ASP A 120 -7.41 4.12 3.28
C ASP A 120 -6.30 3.55 2.41
N TRP A 121 -5.92 4.30 1.37
CA TRP A 121 -4.81 3.96 0.49
C TRP A 121 -3.77 5.08 0.45
N MET A 122 -2.50 4.71 0.57
CA MET A 122 -1.38 5.63 0.36
C MET A 122 -0.82 5.45 -1.04
N ILE A 123 -0.84 6.52 -1.82
CA ILE A 123 -0.11 6.61 -3.09
C ILE A 123 1.31 7.08 -2.78
N VAL A 124 2.31 6.39 -3.31
CA VAL A 124 3.73 6.76 -3.23
C VAL A 124 4.32 6.77 -4.63
N THR A 125 4.95 7.86 -5.05
CA THR A 125 5.49 8.00 -6.41
C THR A 125 6.65 8.99 -6.51
N ALA A 126 7.50 8.81 -7.51
CA ALA A 126 8.52 9.79 -7.91
C ALA A 126 7.96 10.88 -8.86
N ASN A 127 6.68 10.79 -9.24
CA ASN A 127 6.04 11.71 -10.19
C ASN A 127 4.99 12.58 -9.49
N PRO A 128 5.34 13.81 -9.05
CA PRO A 128 4.38 14.72 -8.41
C PRO A 128 3.19 15.08 -9.29
N ALA A 129 3.37 15.12 -10.62
CA ALA A 129 2.27 15.44 -11.54
C ALA A 129 1.16 14.38 -11.51
N LEU A 130 1.45 13.13 -11.11
CA LEU A 130 0.43 12.11 -10.92
C LEU A 130 -0.59 12.54 -9.85
N LEU A 131 -0.13 13.09 -8.73
CA LEU A 131 -0.99 13.53 -7.62
C LEU A 131 -1.84 14.75 -8.00
N GLU A 132 -1.38 15.53 -8.98
CA GLU A 132 -2.10 16.70 -9.51
C GLU A 132 -3.18 16.34 -10.54
N THR A 133 -3.29 15.07 -10.94
CA THR A 133 -4.34 14.60 -11.86
C THR A 133 -5.72 14.95 -11.29
N PRO A 134 -6.65 15.56 -12.05
CA PRO A 134 -7.93 16.06 -11.51
C PRO A 134 -8.78 15.03 -10.75
N ALA A 135 -8.70 13.75 -11.13
CA ALA A 135 -9.38 12.67 -10.43
C ALA A 135 -8.76 12.40 -9.04
N ILE A 136 -7.44 12.42 -8.94
CA ILE A 136 -6.68 12.16 -7.71
C ILE A 136 -6.69 13.40 -6.81
N LYS A 137 -6.36 14.57 -7.36
CA LYS A 137 -6.27 15.84 -6.63
C LYS A 137 -7.54 16.19 -5.85
N ARG A 138 -8.70 15.76 -6.34
CA ARG A 138 -10.00 16.00 -5.71
C ARG A 138 -10.20 15.23 -4.41
N VAL A 139 -9.57 14.07 -4.28
CA VAL A 139 -9.78 13.13 -3.16
C VAL A 139 -8.54 12.94 -2.30
N ILE A 140 -7.37 13.36 -2.79
CA ILE A 140 -6.10 13.18 -2.09
C ILE A 140 -5.97 14.13 -0.90
N GLN A 141 -5.45 13.59 0.19
CA GLN A 141 -5.19 14.29 1.44
C GLN A 141 -3.69 14.24 1.75
N SER A 142 -3.18 15.28 2.42
CA SER A 142 -1.82 15.28 2.90
C SER A 142 -1.72 14.49 4.20
N VAL A 143 -0.64 13.72 4.33
CA VAL A 143 -0.28 13.06 5.59
C VAL A 143 0.73 13.94 6.33
N ALA A 144 0.44 14.25 7.59
CA ALA A 144 1.35 14.97 8.44
C ALA A 144 2.65 14.17 8.64
N ALA A 145 3.80 14.83 8.45
CA ALA A 145 5.07 14.23 8.82
C ALA A 145 5.13 14.01 10.34
N ARG A 146 5.69 12.88 10.75
CA ARG A 146 5.90 12.52 12.17
C ARG A 146 7.40 12.33 12.42
N PRO A 147 8.15 13.42 12.72
CA PRO A 147 9.60 13.36 12.92
C PRO A 147 10.02 12.49 14.12
N ASP A 148 9.09 12.22 15.03
CA ASP A 148 9.26 11.35 16.19
C ASP A 148 9.23 9.85 15.84
N LEU A 149 8.78 9.49 14.63
CA LEU A 149 8.85 8.11 14.13
C LEU A 149 10.25 7.85 13.58
N ARG A 150 11.05 7.09 14.34
CA ARG A 150 12.27 6.48 13.82
C ARG A 150 11.86 5.50 12.71
N SER A 151 12.54 5.56 11.56
CA SER A 151 12.31 4.63 10.46
C SER A 151 12.37 3.19 10.97
N TRP A 152 11.34 2.42 10.66
CA TRP A 152 11.33 0.99 10.86
C TRP A 152 12.37 0.34 9.93
N SER A 153 12.86 -0.83 10.29
CA SER A 153 13.70 -1.69 9.46
C SER A 153 13.28 -3.14 9.67
N ASP A 154 13.79 -4.05 8.85
CA ASP A 154 13.54 -5.49 9.03
C ASP A 154 13.87 -5.96 10.46
N ASP A 155 14.94 -5.42 11.05
CA ASP A 155 15.39 -5.78 12.40
C ASP A 155 14.75 -4.94 13.53
N PHE A 156 13.99 -3.88 13.21
CA PHE A 156 13.41 -2.99 14.22
C PHE A 156 12.10 -2.35 13.78
N ASN A 157 11.03 -2.67 14.52
CA ASN A 157 9.71 -2.06 14.35
C ASN A 157 9.18 -1.63 15.72
N ASN A 158 8.60 -0.42 15.82
CA ASN A 158 8.00 0.07 17.07
C ASN A 158 6.53 0.41 16.86
N LEU A 159 5.68 -0.62 17.03
CA LEU A 159 4.23 -0.51 16.87
C LEU A 159 3.59 0.41 17.93
N TYR A 160 4.17 0.53 19.13
CA TYR A 160 3.60 1.35 20.20
C TYR A 160 3.48 2.83 19.83
N ARG A 161 4.39 3.36 18.99
CA ARG A 161 4.39 4.77 18.61
C ARG A 161 3.33 5.15 17.57
N ILE A 162 2.68 4.14 16.98
CA ILE A 162 1.66 4.32 15.94
C ILE A 162 0.32 3.70 16.35
N LEU A 163 0.10 3.44 17.64
CA LEU A 163 -1.23 3.08 18.13
C LEU A 163 -2.17 4.28 17.98
N LYS A 164 -3.41 4.01 17.55
CA LYS A 164 -4.50 4.99 17.50
C LYS A 164 -5.07 5.30 18.89
#